data_AF-A0A8H8RN65-F1
#
_entry.id   AF-A0A8H8RN65-F1
#
_cell.length_a   1.000
_cell.length_b   1.000
_cell.length_c   1.000
_cell.angle_alpha   90.00
_cell.angle_beta   90.00
_cell.angle_gamma   90.00
#
_symmetry.space_group_name_H-M   'P 1'
#
loop_
_entity.id
_entity.type
_entity.pdbx_description
1 polymer ?
#
loop_
_entity_poly.entity_id
_entity_poly.type
_entity_poly.pdbx_seq_one_letter_code
_entity_poly.pdbx_strand_id
1 'polypeptide(L)'
;MEGKISAKVLPGLGGGWRGGLEVECTALGYASKLLLSDVVWFGGWKIYLRHDSIRDISRHNVCTISANTEKAIFLGPSSLQVPVEHPTLEDLNLEALSPQHWTLRTHIRAAFPTDSAKHGQASWYLLHRLEDGRRYEVRICWAATQPTSFRLETYDLPTVFENPELITSLAQYSEGRQYGPTQIADEPPSISRPTAKRDPDDLSSTLFLQVFAAADYYTTNKTIMNNVPPVFVDIILDPFIFNVFPRSLLPTAAYIVLLAIGGWYLAKYVGSWFDNLAKQDANKEKKKI
;
A
#
# COMPACT_ATOMS: atom_id res chain seq x y z
N MET A 1 5.54 37.27 13.92
CA MET A 1 4.26 38.02 13.92
C MET A 1 3.27 37.19 14.70
N GLU A 2 2.96 37.62 15.92
CA GLU A 2 2.07 36.90 16.83
C GLU A 2 0.60 37.14 16.44
N GLY A 3 -0.14 36.07 16.16
CA GLY A 3 -1.58 36.11 15.92
C GLY A 3 -2.33 36.04 17.25
N LYS A 4 -3.06 37.11 17.60
CA LYS A 4 -3.81 37.22 18.85
C LYS A 4 -5.21 36.60 18.68
N ILE A 5 -5.51 35.57 19.45
CA ILE A 5 -6.87 35.00 19.53
C ILE A 5 -7.64 35.82 20.57
N SER A 6 -8.75 36.44 20.17
CA SER A 6 -9.67 37.12 21.11
C SER A 6 -11.05 36.50 20.98
N ALA A 7 -11.48 35.81 22.03
CA ALA A 7 -12.85 35.30 22.15
C ALA A 7 -13.71 36.37 22.79
N LYS A 8 -14.79 36.79 22.11
CA LYS A 8 -15.77 37.73 22.66
C LYS A 8 -17.08 37.00 22.85
N VAL A 9 -17.53 36.87 24.10
CA VAL A 9 -18.85 36.31 24.44
C VAL A 9 -19.84 37.47 24.46
N LEU A 10 -20.86 37.43 23.59
CA LEU A 10 -21.96 38.39 23.64
C LEU A 10 -23.13 37.83 24.48
N PRO A 11 -23.79 38.67 25.28
CA PRO A 11 -24.93 38.23 26.09
C PRO A 11 -26.16 38.00 25.19
N GLY A 12 -26.74 36.80 25.33
CA GLY A 12 -27.94 36.41 24.60
C GLY A 12 -29.21 37.07 25.16
N LEU A 13 -30.00 37.67 24.27
CA LEU A 13 -31.39 38.00 24.56
C LEU A 13 -32.26 36.77 24.27
N GLY A 14 -32.75 36.14 25.35
CA GLY A 14 -33.97 35.33 25.33
C GLY A 14 -33.82 33.83 25.08
N GLY A 15 -33.81 33.06 26.17
CA GLY A 15 -34.53 31.78 26.28
C GLY A 15 -34.02 30.59 25.46
N GLY A 16 -32.96 29.94 25.95
CA GLY A 16 -32.59 28.57 25.56
C GLY A 16 -31.09 28.38 25.41
N TRP A 17 -30.47 27.59 26.28
CA TRP A 17 -29.02 27.31 26.24
C TRP A 17 -28.64 26.51 24.98
N ARG A 18 -28.34 27.23 23.90
CA ARG A 18 -27.44 26.78 22.84
C ARG A 18 -26.25 27.74 22.81
N GLY A 19 -25.15 27.35 23.45
CA GLY A 19 -23.87 27.99 23.24
C GLY A 19 -23.28 27.48 21.93
N GLY A 20 -23.48 28.22 20.84
CA GLY A 20 -22.67 28.06 19.64
C GLY A 20 -21.35 28.79 19.83
N LEU A 21 -20.21 28.09 19.71
CA LEU A 21 -18.94 28.76 19.49
C LEU A 21 -18.90 29.21 18.03
N GLU A 22 -19.00 30.51 17.82
CA GLU A 22 -18.72 31.12 16.52
C GLU A 22 -17.22 31.44 16.48
N VAL A 23 -16.47 30.67 15.69
CA VAL A 23 -15.08 30.97 15.39
C VAL A 23 -15.06 31.64 14.03
N GLU A 24 -15.00 32.97 14.03
CA GLU A 24 -14.85 33.76 12.82
C GLU A 24 -13.38 33.72 12.39
N CYS A 25 -13.04 32.80 11.48
CA CYS A 25 -11.77 32.83 10.78
C CYS A 25 -11.89 33.79 9.60
N THR A 26 -11.42 35.02 9.76
CA THR A 26 -11.28 35.95 8.64
C THR A 26 -10.05 35.57 7.82
N ALA A 27 -10.18 34.53 7.00
CA ALA A 27 -9.26 34.26 5.91
C ALA A 27 -10.09 34.03 4.65
N LEU A 28 -10.16 35.06 3.80
CA LEU A 28 -10.76 35.08 2.45
C LEU A 28 -12.27 34.74 2.46
N GLY A 29 -13.08 35.78 2.62
CA GLY A 29 -14.52 35.69 2.82
C GLY A 29 -15.26 34.89 1.76
N TYR A 30 -15.90 33.81 2.19
CA TYR A 30 -17.13 33.25 1.64
C TYR A 30 -17.87 32.51 2.75
N ALA A 31 -19.11 32.92 3.04
CA ALA A 31 -19.99 32.24 3.98
C ALA A 31 -20.76 31.12 3.26
N SER A 32 -20.86 29.92 3.83
CA SER A 32 -21.72 28.86 3.31
C SER A 32 -22.37 28.08 4.44
N LYS A 33 -23.71 28.02 4.39
CA LYS A 33 -24.56 27.27 5.33
C LYS A 33 -24.67 25.81 4.89
N LEU A 34 -24.41 24.88 5.80
CA LEU A 34 -24.60 23.43 5.60
C LEU A 34 -25.92 23.00 6.27
N LEU A 35 -26.80 22.34 5.52
CA LEU A 35 -27.91 21.54 6.06
C LEU A 35 -27.52 20.05 5.91
N LEU A 36 -27.49 19.34 7.04
CA LEU A 36 -27.16 17.91 7.16
C LEU A 36 -28.45 17.12 7.33
N SER A 37 -28.71 16.15 6.47
CA SER A 37 -29.70 15.10 6.72
C SER A 37 -29.02 13.73 6.70
N ASP A 38 -29.28 13.00 7.78
CA ASP A 38 -29.03 11.57 8.03
C ASP A 38 -27.67 11.18 8.64
N VAL A 39 -27.72 10.98 9.97
CA VAL A 39 -26.66 10.53 10.87
C VAL A 39 -27.16 9.27 11.57
N VAL A 40 -26.43 8.15 11.47
CA VAL A 40 -26.66 6.98 12.32
C VAL A 40 -25.64 6.98 13.45
N TRP A 41 -26.14 6.85 14.67
CA TRP A 41 -25.35 6.95 15.90
C TRP A 41 -24.91 5.58 16.38
N PHE A 42 -23.61 5.41 16.65
CA PHE A 42 -23.09 4.33 17.47
C PHE A 42 -22.04 4.88 18.45
N GLY A 43 -22.31 4.76 19.76
CA GLY A 43 -21.31 4.91 20.81
C GLY A 43 -20.51 6.23 20.84
N GLY A 44 -21.07 7.34 20.36
CA GLY A 44 -20.40 8.65 20.38
C GLY A 44 -19.35 8.89 19.30
N TRP A 45 -19.21 7.98 18.32
CA TRP A 45 -18.32 8.16 17.16
C TRP A 45 -19.15 8.36 15.89
N LYS A 46 -18.77 9.35 15.08
CA LYS A 46 -19.40 9.61 13.78
C LYS A 46 -18.68 8.78 12.70
N ILE A 47 -19.24 7.63 12.35
CA ILE A 47 -18.72 6.78 11.28
C ILE A 47 -19.49 7.11 10.00
N TYR A 48 -18.80 7.65 9.00
CA TYR A 48 -19.34 7.80 7.65
C TYR A 48 -19.02 6.53 6.87
N LEU A 49 -20.03 5.68 6.64
CA LEU A 49 -19.90 4.57 5.69
C LEU A 49 -20.20 5.13 4.30
N ARG A 50 -19.17 5.27 3.45
CA ARG A 50 -19.38 5.57 2.03
C ARG A 50 -19.17 4.30 1.22
N HIS A 51 -20.24 3.89 0.54
CA HIS A 51 -20.25 2.84 -0.47
C HIS A 51 -19.57 3.38 -1.73
N ASP A 52 -18.57 2.67 -2.24
CA ASP A 52 -17.85 3.07 -3.44
C ASP A 52 -18.77 3.00 -4.66
N SER A 53 -18.95 4.14 -5.33
CA SER A 53 -19.29 4.19 -6.75
C SER A 53 -18.60 5.42 -7.32
N ILE A 54 -17.57 5.14 -8.13
CA ILE A 54 -16.74 6.11 -8.82
C ILE A 54 -17.59 6.78 -9.91
N ARG A 55 -17.89 8.07 -9.73
CA ARG A 55 -18.06 9.09 -10.78
C ARG A 55 -18.19 10.49 -10.14
N ASP A 56 -17.13 11.26 -10.32
CA ASP A 56 -16.99 12.73 -10.32
C ASP A 56 -17.35 13.64 -9.11
N ILE A 57 -16.31 14.41 -8.74
CA ILE A 57 -16.23 15.80 -8.25
C ILE A 57 -16.78 16.15 -6.84
N SER A 58 -15.84 16.36 -5.89
CA SER A 58 -15.77 17.58 -5.07
C SER A 58 -14.42 17.67 -4.36
N ARG A 59 -13.75 18.84 -4.46
CA ARG A 59 -12.39 19.12 -3.97
C ARG A 59 -12.32 19.10 -2.43
N HIS A 60 -12.18 17.92 -1.86
CA HIS A 60 -11.43 17.77 -0.61
C HIS A 60 -9.97 17.54 -1.00
N ASN A 61 -9.04 18.31 -0.42
CA ASN A 61 -7.61 18.11 -0.59
C ASN A 61 -7.24 16.75 0.00
N VAL A 62 -7.40 15.69 -0.80
CA VAL A 62 -6.81 14.39 -0.52
C VAL A 62 -5.32 14.57 -0.71
N CYS A 63 -4.58 14.70 0.38
CA CYS A 63 -3.13 14.63 0.34
C CYS A 63 -2.77 13.17 0.05
N THR A 64 -2.41 12.87 -1.20
CA THR A 64 -1.83 11.58 -1.56
C THR A 64 -0.42 11.54 -0.96
N ILE A 65 -0.26 10.76 0.11
CA ILE A 65 1.06 10.46 0.66
C ILE A 65 1.69 9.44 -0.28
N SER A 66 2.76 9.86 -0.97
CA SER A 66 3.58 8.94 -1.77
C SER A 66 4.57 8.25 -0.85
N ALA A 67 4.61 6.92 -0.91
CA ALA A 67 5.66 6.12 -0.31
C ALA A 67 6.48 5.48 -1.44
N ASN A 68 7.69 5.04 -1.14
CA ASN A 68 8.54 4.31 -2.11
C ASN A 68 8.11 2.85 -2.18
N THR A 69 6.84 2.68 -2.53
CA THR A 69 6.23 1.40 -2.79
C THR A 69 5.21 1.57 -3.90
N GLU A 70 5.17 0.58 -4.80
CA GLU A 70 4.17 0.46 -5.85
C GLU A 70 3.48 -0.88 -5.66
N LYS A 71 2.19 -0.96 -5.97
CA LYS A 71 1.39 -2.15 -5.71
C LYS A 71 0.44 -2.49 -6.84
N ALA A 72 0.26 -3.78 -7.05
CA ALA A 72 -0.79 -4.32 -7.90
C ALA A 72 -1.63 -5.33 -7.11
N ILE A 73 -2.94 -5.32 -7.36
CA ILE A 73 -3.90 -6.21 -6.68
C ILE A 73 -4.62 -7.01 -7.74
N PHE A 74 -4.66 -8.32 -7.59
CA PHE A 74 -5.23 -9.24 -8.56
C PHE A 74 -5.91 -10.42 -7.85
N LEU A 75 -6.64 -11.23 -8.60
CA LEU A 75 -7.23 -12.49 -8.14
C LEU A 75 -6.37 -13.64 -8.65
N GLY A 76 -6.21 -14.68 -7.83
CA GLY A 76 -5.58 -15.91 -8.26
C GLY A 76 -6.38 -16.54 -9.40
N PRO A 77 -5.73 -16.95 -10.50
CA PRO A 77 -6.42 -17.52 -11.65
C PRO A 77 -6.95 -18.91 -11.31
N SER A 78 -8.07 -19.24 -11.93
CA SER A 78 -8.58 -20.62 -11.94
C SER A 78 -7.57 -21.53 -12.60
N SER A 79 -7.50 -22.78 -12.15
CA SER A 79 -6.42 -23.64 -12.60
C SER A 79 -6.53 -23.97 -14.08
N LEU A 80 -5.64 -23.39 -14.89
CA LEU A 80 -5.59 -23.66 -16.32
C LEU A 80 -4.64 -24.83 -16.53
N GLN A 81 -5.14 -25.91 -17.13
CA GLN A 81 -4.28 -26.97 -17.66
C GLN A 81 -3.45 -26.37 -18.78
N VAL A 82 -2.21 -25.96 -18.47
CA VAL A 82 -1.29 -25.42 -19.47
C VAL A 82 -1.04 -26.51 -20.51
N PRO A 83 -1.35 -26.30 -21.80
CA PRO A 83 -1.05 -27.27 -22.84
C PRO A 83 0.46 -27.52 -22.86
N VAL A 84 0.85 -28.79 -22.74
CA VAL A 84 2.23 -29.31 -22.68
C VAL A 84 3.09 -28.96 -23.92
N GLU A 85 2.51 -28.29 -24.92
CA GLU A 85 3.14 -27.98 -26.21
C GLU A 85 3.97 -26.67 -26.23
N HIS A 86 4.00 -25.89 -25.14
CA HIS A 86 4.76 -24.63 -25.07
C HIS A 86 6.12 -24.83 -24.39
N PRO A 87 7.15 -23.98 -24.68
CA PRO A 87 8.42 -24.04 -23.96
C PRO A 87 8.12 -24.06 -22.47
N THR A 88 8.72 -24.99 -21.75
CA THR A 88 8.40 -25.17 -20.34
C THR A 88 8.72 -23.84 -19.64
N LEU A 89 7.85 -23.36 -18.75
CA LEU A 89 8.11 -22.14 -17.97
C LEU A 89 9.47 -22.17 -17.23
N GLU A 90 10.05 -23.35 -17.10
CA GLU A 90 11.37 -23.65 -16.58
C GLU A 90 12.50 -23.13 -17.50
N ASP A 91 12.33 -23.20 -18.81
CA ASP A 91 13.30 -22.71 -19.80
C ASP A 91 13.47 -21.18 -19.73
N LEU A 92 12.44 -20.46 -19.26
CA LEU A 92 12.47 -19.01 -19.10
C LEU A 92 13.37 -18.55 -17.94
N ASN A 93 13.70 -19.45 -16.99
CA ASN A 93 14.56 -19.20 -15.82
C ASN A 93 14.18 -17.92 -15.03
N LEU A 94 12.87 -17.68 -14.88
CA LEU A 94 12.35 -16.55 -14.11
C LEU A 94 12.42 -16.81 -12.61
N GLU A 95 12.71 -15.75 -11.83
CA GLU A 95 12.50 -15.79 -10.38
C GLU A 95 11.00 -15.90 -10.07
N ALA A 96 10.67 -16.68 -9.05
CA ALA A 96 9.29 -17.04 -8.73
C ALA A 96 8.94 -16.71 -7.28
N LEU A 97 7.75 -16.16 -7.06
CA LEU A 97 7.15 -15.95 -5.74
C LEU A 97 5.94 -16.89 -5.56
N SER A 98 5.76 -17.36 -4.33
CA SER A 98 4.58 -18.14 -3.94
C SER A 98 4.06 -17.68 -2.58
N PRO A 99 2.83 -18.04 -2.19
CA PRO A 99 2.31 -17.67 -0.85
C PRO A 99 3.16 -18.22 0.31
N GLN A 100 3.94 -19.27 0.08
CA GLN A 100 4.91 -19.82 1.05
C GLN A 100 6.24 -19.06 1.03
N HIS A 101 6.70 -18.64 -0.16
CA HIS A 101 7.91 -17.84 -0.37
C HIS A 101 7.50 -16.48 -0.93
N TRP A 102 6.98 -15.65 -0.03
CA TRP A 102 6.23 -14.45 -0.36
C TRP A 102 7.10 -13.21 -0.53
N THR A 103 8.40 -13.29 -0.29
CA THR A 103 9.35 -12.17 -0.41
C THR A 103 10.51 -12.55 -1.32
N LEU A 104 10.90 -11.62 -2.19
CA LEU A 104 12.01 -11.74 -3.11
C LEU A 104 12.82 -10.44 -3.12
N ARG A 105 14.07 -10.53 -2.69
CA ARG A 105 15.01 -9.42 -2.65
C ARG A 105 15.96 -9.50 -3.85
N THR A 106 15.91 -8.50 -4.72
CA THR A 106 16.59 -8.57 -6.01
C THR A 106 17.01 -7.18 -6.50
N HIS A 107 17.80 -7.13 -7.58
CA HIS A 107 18.18 -5.90 -8.26
C HIS A 107 17.46 -5.80 -9.60
N ILE A 108 16.67 -4.75 -9.78
CA ILE A 108 15.96 -4.48 -11.03
C ILE A 108 16.76 -3.46 -11.85
N ARG A 109 17.00 -3.78 -13.12
CA ARG A 109 17.59 -2.81 -14.04
C ARG A 109 16.53 -1.76 -14.38
N ALA A 110 16.91 -0.49 -14.20
CA ALA A 110 16.10 0.65 -14.57
C ALA A 110 16.73 1.34 -15.79
N ALA A 111 15.90 2.03 -16.57
CA ALA A 111 16.36 2.86 -17.68
C ALA A 111 15.64 4.20 -17.64
N PHE A 112 16.22 5.24 -18.24
CA PHE A 112 15.49 6.48 -18.43
C PHE A 112 14.34 6.26 -19.42
N PRO A 113 13.16 6.87 -19.20
CA PRO A 113 12.04 6.74 -20.10
C PRO A 113 12.38 7.33 -21.47
N THR A 114 12.04 6.59 -22.53
CA THR A 114 12.17 7.03 -23.92
C THR A 114 10.80 7.10 -24.60
N ASP A 115 10.73 7.66 -25.80
CA ASP A 115 9.47 7.74 -26.55
C ASP A 115 8.85 6.36 -26.82
N SER A 116 9.70 5.35 -27.04
CA SER A 116 9.31 3.95 -27.23
C SER A 116 9.09 3.18 -25.93
N ALA A 117 9.76 3.57 -24.83
CA ALA A 117 9.70 2.90 -23.53
C ALA A 117 9.40 3.91 -22.42
N LYS A 118 8.15 4.41 -22.41
CA LYS A 118 7.70 5.46 -21.47
C LYS A 118 7.78 5.06 -20.00
N HIS A 119 7.75 3.75 -19.72
CA HIS A 119 7.79 3.20 -18.36
C HIS A 119 9.16 2.61 -18.00
N GLY A 120 10.18 2.85 -18.82
CA GLY A 120 11.51 2.33 -18.60
C GLY A 120 11.62 0.86 -19.00
N GLN A 121 12.48 0.12 -18.28
CA GLN A 121 12.81 -1.26 -18.62
C GLN A 121 11.86 -2.25 -17.95
N ALA A 122 11.38 -3.24 -18.71
CA ALA A 122 10.57 -4.33 -18.20
C ALA A 122 11.43 -5.46 -17.59
N SER A 123 10.99 -5.98 -16.46
CA SER A 123 11.50 -7.18 -15.81
C SER A 123 10.36 -8.14 -15.52
N TRP A 124 10.60 -9.44 -15.69
CA TRP A 124 9.56 -10.46 -15.58
C TRP A 124 9.81 -11.43 -14.42
N TYR A 125 8.74 -11.77 -13.71
CA TYR A 125 8.73 -12.69 -12.58
C TYR A 125 7.54 -13.63 -12.68
N LEU A 126 7.61 -14.75 -11.96
CA LEU A 126 6.54 -15.74 -11.91
C LEU A 126 5.82 -15.70 -10.56
N LEU A 127 4.50 -15.68 -10.57
CA LEU A 127 3.69 -15.85 -9.36
C LEU A 127 3.01 -17.22 -9.48
N HIS A 128 3.29 -18.14 -8.56
CA HIS A 128 2.80 -19.51 -8.67
C HIS A 128 2.22 -20.03 -7.37
N ARG A 129 1.49 -21.16 -7.46
CA ARG A 129 0.74 -21.75 -6.34
C ARG A 129 -0.26 -20.76 -5.74
N LEU A 130 -0.92 -19.99 -6.59
CA LEU A 130 -1.98 -19.08 -6.19
C LEU A 130 -3.27 -19.86 -5.95
N GLU A 131 -4.10 -19.42 -5.01
CA GLU A 131 -5.42 -20.01 -4.79
C GLU A 131 -6.44 -19.33 -5.71
N ASP A 132 -7.24 -20.14 -6.42
CA ASP A 132 -8.31 -19.64 -7.30
C ASP A 132 -9.27 -18.71 -6.56
N GLY A 133 -9.54 -17.54 -7.16
CA GLY A 133 -10.47 -16.54 -6.63
C GLY A 133 -9.99 -15.84 -5.34
N ARG A 134 -8.81 -16.19 -4.83
CA ARG A 134 -8.22 -15.48 -3.70
C ARG A 134 -7.56 -14.20 -4.16
N ARG A 135 -7.75 -13.13 -3.41
CA ARG A 135 -7.15 -11.83 -3.68
C ARG A 135 -5.72 -11.78 -3.17
N TYR A 136 -4.83 -11.27 -4.01
CA TYR A 136 -3.42 -11.07 -3.68
C TYR A 136 -3.03 -9.63 -3.96
N GLU A 137 -2.08 -9.12 -3.18
CA GLU A 137 -1.41 -7.85 -3.44
C GLU A 137 0.08 -8.13 -3.59
N VAL A 138 0.63 -7.73 -4.73
CA VAL A 138 2.08 -7.66 -4.90
C VAL A 138 2.54 -6.23 -4.65
N ARG A 139 3.56 -6.07 -3.81
CA ARG A 139 4.19 -4.80 -3.49
C ARG A 139 5.65 -4.86 -3.92
N ILE A 140 6.13 -3.78 -4.52
CA ILE A 140 7.55 -3.53 -4.64
C ILE A 140 7.93 -2.41 -3.68
N CYS A 141 9.06 -2.55 -3.00
CA CYS A 141 9.58 -1.56 -2.06
C CYS A 141 11.03 -1.24 -2.44
N TRP A 142 11.41 0.04 -2.42
CA TRP A 142 12.78 0.46 -2.74
C TRP A 142 13.27 1.61 -1.85
N ALA A 143 14.59 1.82 -1.86
CA ALA A 143 15.23 2.86 -1.07
C ALA A 143 14.92 4.27 -1.61
N ALA A 144 14.69 5.23 -0.71
CA ALA A 144 14.47 6.64 -1.06
C ALA A 144 15.66 7.31 -1.76
N THR A 145 16.85 6.75 -1.58
CA THR A 145 18.08 7.23 -2.21
C THR A 145 18.23 6.80 -3.67
N GLN A 146 17.34 5.94 -4.18
CA GLN A 146 17.32 5.48 -5.57
C GLN A 146 15.97 5.85 -6.23
N PRO A 147 15.76 7.14 -6.55
CA PRO A 147 14.50 7.62 -7.11
C PRO A 147 14.21 6.93 -8.45
N THR A 148 13.15 6.12 -8.43
CA THR A 148 12.76 5.25 -9.53
C THR A 148 11.24 5.18 -9.53
N SER A 149 10.63 5.35 -10.69
CA SER A 149 9.21 5.13 -10.90
C SER A 149 8.99 3.68 -11.31
N PHE A 150 8.23 2.94 -10.50
CA PHE A 150 7.86 1.56 -10.80
C PHE A 150 6.42 1.48 -11.29
N ARG A 151 6.15 0.49 -12.15
CA ARG A 151 4.78 0.07 -12.50
C ARG A 151 4.71 -1.45 -12.53
N LEU A 152 3.60 -2.00 -12.04
CA LEU A 152 3.40 -3.43 -11.90
C LEU A 152 2.16 -3.84 -12.69
N GLU A 153 2.31 -4.87 -13.51
CA GLU A 153 1.23 -5.46 -14.30
C GLU A 153 1.29 -6.97 -14.17
N THR A 154 0.11 -7.60 -14.06
CA THR A 154 -0.01 -9.05 -13.94
C THR A 154 -0.77 -9.61 -15.12
N TYR A 155 -0.27 -10.72 -15.67
CA TYR A 155 -0.81 -11.33 -16.88
C TYR A 155 -1.04 -12.83 -16.68
N ASP A 156 -2.16 -13.32 -17.19
CA ASP A 156 -2.38 -14.75 -17.35
C ASP A 156 -1.41 -15.33 -18.38
N LEU A 157 -1.05 -16.61 -18.22
CA LEU A 157 -0.21 -17.33 -19.17
C LEU A 157 -0.69 -17.21 -20.63
N PRO A 158 -1.95 -17.57 -20.98
CA PRO A 158 -2.42 -17.48 -22.36
C PRO A 158 -2.33 -16.05 -22.91
N THR A 159 -2.66 -15.05 -22.10
CA THR A 159 -2.60 -13.63 -22.51
C THR A 159 -1.20 -13.21 -22.91
N VAL A 160 -0.16 -13.67 -22.20
CA VAL A 160 1.23 -13.40 -22.59
C VAL A 160 1.56 -14.11 -23.90
N PHE A 161 1.21 -15.38 -24.05
CA PHE A 161 1.53 -16.17 -25.25
C PHE A 161 0.72 -15.83 -26.50
N GLU A 162 -0.42 -15.14 -26.36
CA GLU A 162 -1.21 -14.65 -27.49
C GLU A 162 -0.76 -13.26 -27.96
N ASN A 163 -0.07 -12.49 -27.10
CA ASN A 163 0.35 -11.14 -27.41
C ASN A 163 1.83 -11.09 -27.84
N PRO A 164 2.14 -10.79 -29.12
CA PRO A 164 3.51 -10.81 -29.62
C PRO A 164 4.41 -9.78 -28.94
N GLU A 165 3.89 -8.64 -28.48
CA GLU A 165 4.68 -7.63 -27.77
C GLU A 165 5.14 -8.14 -26.39
N LEU A 166 4.24 -8.82 -25.66
CA LEU A 166 4.55 -9.39 -24.35
C LEU A 166 5.56 -10.53 -24.46
N ILE A 167 5.37 -11.48 -25.38
CA ILE A 167 6.33 -12.57 -25.63
C ILE A 167 7.70 -12.02 -25.99
N THR A 168 7.76 -11.02 -26.88
CA THR A 168 9.03 -10.42 -27.30
C THR A 168 9.76 -9.81 -26.10
N SER A 169 9.04 -9.07 -25.25
CA SER A 169 9.63 -8.47 -24.06
C SER A 169 10.07 -9.51 -23.02
N LEU A 170 9.32 -10.62 -22.89
CA LEU A 170 9.63 -11.74 -22.00
C LEU A 170 10.88 -12.49 -22.49
N ALA A 171 10.97 -12.78 -23.78
CA ALA A 171 12.12 -13.42 -24.40
C ALA A 171 13.38 -12.56 -24.24
N GLN A 172 13.29 -11.25 -24.53
CA GLN A 172 14.39 -10.30 -24.33
C GLN A 172 14.90 -10.28 -22.88
N TYR A 173 13.97 -10.32 -21.91
CA TYR A 173 14.34 -10.39 -20.50
C TYR A 173 15.02 -11.72 -20.14
N SER A 174 14.47 -12.84 -20.61
CA SER A 174 15.02 -14.18 -20.35
C SER A 174 16.42 -14.36 -20.94
N GLU A 175 16.63 -13.97 -22.20
CA GLU A 175 17.93 -14.01 -22.88
C GLU A 175 18.97 -13.14 -22.17
N GLY A 176 18.59 -11.91 -21.78
CA GLY A 176 19.48 -10.98 -21.09
C GLY A 176 19.93 -11.45 -19.69
N ARG A 177 19.26 -12.45 -19.13
CA ARG A 177 19.57 -13.07 -17.84
C ARG A 177 20.50 -14.28 -17.98
N GLN A 178 20.46 -14.99 -19.11
CA GLN A 178 21.34 -16.13 -19.40
C GLN A 178 22.84 -15.74 -19.46
N TYR A 179 23.16 -14.46 -19.66
CA TYR A 179 24.52 -13.94 -19.75
C TYR A 179 25.01 -13.11 -18.54
N GLY A 180 24.24 -13.06 -17.44
CA GLY A 180 24.63 -12.29 -16.24
C GLY A 180 25.69 -13.02 -15.40
N PRO A 181 26.77 -12.34 -14.93
CA PRO A 181 27.76 -12.97 -14.09
C PRO A 181 27.12 -13.40 -12.76
N THR A 182 27.33 -14.67 -12.46
CA THR A 182 27.09 -15.31 -11.18
C THR A 182 27.54 -14.40 -10.04
N GLN A 183 26.61 -14.18 -9.11
CA GLN A 183 26.78 -13.59 -7.78
C GLN A 183 28.20 -13.81 -7.22
N ILE A 184 28.97 -12.73 -7.08
CA ILE A 184 30.23 -12.73 -6.32
C ILE A 184 29.88 -12.41 -4.86
N ALA A 185 29.99 -13.46 -4.03
CA ALA A 185 30.31 -13.50 -2.59
C ALA A 185 29.69 -12.45 -1.64
N ASP A 186 28.64 -12.88 -0.92
CA ASP A 186 28.52 -12.84 0.55
C ASP A 186 27.29 -13.70 0.97
N GLU A 187 27.52 -14.85 1.63
CA GLU A 187 26.50 -15.79 2.21
C GLU A 187 26.05 -15.32 3.63
N PRO A 188 24.98 -15.81 4.33
CA PRO A 188 24.08 -17.00 4.13
C PRO A 188 22.56 -16.74 4.42
N PRO A 189 21.61 -17.72 4.47
CA PRO A 189 21.60 -19.10 3.97
C PRO A 189 20.69 -19.28 2.74
N SER A 190 20.97 -20.35 2.01
CA SER A 190 20.21 -20.89 0.89
C SER A 190 18.82 -21.39 1.30
N ILE A 191 17.80 -20.57 1.06
CA ILE A 191 16.45 -21.04 0.76
C ILE A 191 16.08 -20.40 -0.58
N SER A 192 15.55 -21.20 -1.50
CA SER A 192 15.08 -20.80 -2.84
C SER A 192 16.11 -20.90 -3.97
N ARG A 193 16.84 -22.02 -4.02
CA ARG A 193 17.13 -22.62 -5.33
C ARG A 193 16.21 -23.84 -5.44
N PRO A 194 15.06 -23.75 -6.14
CA PRO A 194 14.18 -24.91 -6.28
C PRO A 194 14.83 -25.91 -7.24
N THR A 195 15.70 -26.77 -6.73
CA THR A 195 16.05 -28.04 -7.37
C THR A 195 15.07 -29.12 -6.92
N ALA A 196 13.77 -28.82 -6.98
CA ALA A 196 12.71 -29.78 -6.82
C ALA A 196 12.08 -29.96 -8.19
N LYS A 197 12.11 -31.18 -8.73
CA LYS A 197 11.25 -31.60 -9.84
C LYS A 197 9.85 -31.04 -9.56
N ARG A 198 9.39 -30.08 -10.37
CA ARG A 198 8.03 -29.55 -10.25
C ARG A 198 7.08 -30.67 -10.63
N ASP A 199 6.17 -30.99 -9.73
CA ASP A 199 5.04 -31.85 -10.05
C ASP A 199 4.22 -31.11 -11.14
N PRO A 200 3.82 -31.74 -12.26
CA PRO A 200 2.98 -31.09 -13.27
C PRO A 200 1.67 -30.49 -12.72
N ASP A 201 1.19 -30.98 -11.56
CA ASP A 201 0.04 -30.42 -10.84
C ASP A 201 0.33 -29.06 -10.15
N ASP A 202 1.60 -28.68 -9.96
CA ASP A 202 2.03 -27.44 -9.29
C ASP A 202 1.98 -26.19 -10.21
N LEU A 203 1.70 -26.39 -11.51
CA LEU A 203 1.50 -25.31 -12.50
C LEU A 203 0.07 -24.75 -12.51
N SER A 204 -0.84 -25.38 -11.77
CA SER A 204 -2.28 -25.17 -11.85
C SER A 204 -2.67 -23.69 -11.76
N SER A 205 -2.10 -22.87 -10.86
CA SER A 205 -2.47 -21.46 -10.74
C SER A 205 -1.24 -20.55 -10.76
N THR A 206 -0.86 -20.16 -11.98
CA THR A 206 0.33 -19.36 -12.27
C THR A 206 -0.03 -18.05 -12.97
N LEU A 207 0.68 -16.96 -12.67
CA LEU A 207 0.61 -15.67 -13.35
C LEU A 207 2.02 -15.15 -13.65
N PHE A 208 2.14 -14.36 -14.71
CA PHE A 208 3.32 -13.55 -14.93
C PHE A 208 3.17 -12.18 -14.26
N LEU A 209 4.25 -11.71 -13.66
CA LEU A 209 4.37 -10.36 -13.13
C LEU A 209 5.40 -9.59 -13.98
N GLN A 210 4.94 -8.53 -14.63
CA GLN A 210 5.77 -7.57 -15.33
C GLN A 210 6.00 -6.35 -14.44
N VAL A 211 7.27 -6.01 -14.22
CA VAL A 211 7.70 -4.86 -13.45
C VAL A 211 8.46 -3.91 -14.37
N PHE A 212 7.95 -2.70 -14.52
CA PHE A 212 8.61 -1.63 -15.25
C PHE A 212 9.37 -0.75 -14.27
N ALA A 213 10.62 -0.41 -14.59
CA ALA A 213 11.47 0.46 -13.80
C ALA A 213 12.03 1.61 -14.65
N ALA A 214 11.57 2.83 -14.36
CA ALA A 214 12.05 4.06 -14.96
C ALA A 214 12.86 4.87 -13.94
N ALA A 215 14.09 5.26 -14.30
CA ALA A 215 14.87 6.18 -13.48
C ALA A 215 14.19 7.55 -13.42
N ASP A 216 13.98 8.08 -12.21
CA ASP A 216 13.26 9.34 -11.97
C ASP A 216 14.17 10.37 -11.28
N TYR A 217 15.28 10.70 -11.92
CA TYR A 217 16.19 11.74 -11.46
C TYR A 217 16.97 12.36 -12.61
N TYR A 218 17.49 13.56 -12.36
CA TYR A 218 18.43 14.22 -13.26
C TYR A 218 19.66 14.60 -12.46
N THR A 219 20.84 14.29 -13.01
CA THR A 219 22.13 14.63 -12.41
C THR A 219 23.07 15.20 -13.45
N THR A 220 24.02 16.03 -13.01
CA THR A 220 25.10 16.55 -13.86
C THR A 220 26.14 15.46 -14.18
N ASN A 221 26.12 14.34 -13.46
CA ASN A 221 27.01 13.23 -13.71
C ASN A 221 26.57 12.41 -14.93
N LYS A 222 27.25 12.62 -16.06
CA LYS A 222 26.96 11.97 -17.34
C LYS A 222 27.06 10.44 -17.30
N THR A 223 27.90 9.87 -16.44
CA THR A 223 28.06 8.40 -16.40
C THR A 223 26.80 7.71 -15.90
N ILE A 224 26.17 8.28 -14.87
CA ILE A 224 24.93 7.77 -14.28
C ILE A 224 23.73 8.08 -15.18
N MET A 225 23.75 9.25 -15.86
CA MET A 225 22.73 9.59 -16.87
C MET A 225 22.75 8.64 -18.08
N ASN A 226 23.91 8.10 -18.46
CA ASN A 226 24.02 7.16 -19.58
C ASN A 226 23.83 5.71 -19.16
N ASN A 227 24.28 5.34 -17.95
CA ASN A 227 24.19 3.99 -17.41
C ASN A 227 23.55 4.03 -16.03
N VAL A 228 22.25 3.77 -15.99
CA VAL A 228 21.49 3.74 -14.75
C VAL A 228 21.90 2.52 -13.92
N PRO A 229 22.28 2.69 -12.65
CA PRO A 229 22.58 1.56 -11.78
C PRO A 229 21.30 0.76 -11.47
N PRO A 230 21.40 -0.57 -11.29
CA PRO A 230 20.28 -1.37 -10.83
C PRO A 230 19.77 -0.90 -9.47
N VAL A 231 18.45 -0.99 -9.28
CA VAL A 231 17.76 -0.57 -8.07
C VAL A 231 17.52 -1.78 -7.20
N PHE A 232 17.87 -1.67 -5.92
CA PHE A 232 17.64 -2.75 -4.96
C PHE A 232 16.20 -2.70 -4.45
N VAL A 233 15.49 -3.81 -4.63
CA VAL A 233 14.05 -3.88 -4.32
C VAL A 233 13.70 -5.12 -3.50
N ASP A 234 12.62 -5.01 -2.75
CA ASP A 234 11.95 -6.12 -2.09
C ASP A 234 10.56 -6.28 -2.73
N ILE A 235 10.32 -7.42 -3.38
CA ILE A 235 9.03 -7.79 -3.98
C ILE A 235 8.31 -8.70 -2.99
N ILE A 236 7.10 -8.33 -2.61
CA ILE A 236 6.31 -8.97 -1.56
C ILE A 236 4.95 -9.38 -2.13
N LEU A 237 4.60 -10.67 -2.05
CA LEU A 237 3.31 -11.23 -2.43
C LEU A 237 2.45 -11.51 -1.18
N ASP A 238 1.49 -10.64 -0.89
CA ASP A 238 0.65 -10.74 0.30
C ASP A 238 -0.75 -11.29 -0.03
N PRO A 239 -1.14 -12.46 0.50
CA PRO A 239 -2.49 -12.98 0.34
C PRO A 239 -3.49 -12.23 1.23
N PHE A 240 -4.68 -11.96 0.69
CA PHE A 240 -5.75 -11.38 1.49
C PHE A 240 -6.41 -12.46 2.36
N ILE A 241 -6.92 -12.01 3.50
CA ILE A 241 -7.81 -12.78 4.38
C ILE A 241 -9.23 -12.30 4.09
N PHE A 242 -10.12 -13.26 3.81
CA PHE A 242 -11.50 -12.99 3.40
C PHE A 242 -11.65 -12.04 2.19
N ASN A 243 -10.61 -11.90 1.36
CA ASN A 243 -10.55 -10.96 0.24
C ASN A 243 -10.74 -9.47 0.60
N VAL A 244 -10.68 -9.11 1.89
CA VAL A 244 -10.83 -7.73 2.37
C VAL A 244 -9.50 -7.12 2.80
N PHE A 245 -8.73 -7.81 3.64
CA PHE A 245 -7.50 -7.25 4.21
C PHE A 245 -6.26 -8.07 3.87
N PRO A 246 -5.12 -7.41 3.58
CA PRO A 246 -3.84 -8.09 3.45
C PRO A 246 -3.45 -8.79 4.76
N ARG A 247 -2.92 -10.00 4.68
CA ARG A 247 -2.55 -10.79 5.86
C ARG A 247 -1.50 -10.09 6.72
N SER A 248 -0.57 -9.37 6.11
CA SER A 248 0.47 -8.63 6.84
C SER A 248 -0.06 -7.50 7.72
N LEU A 249 -1.26 -6.96 7.46
CA LEU A 249 -1.85 -5.85 8.22
C LEU A 249 -2.45 -6.32 9.56
N LEU A 250 -2.77 -7.61 9.68
CA LEU A 250 -3.53 -8.15 10.80
C LEU A 250 -2.86 -7.91 12.18
N PRO A 251 -1.56 -8.16 12.37
CA PRO A 251 -0.90 -7.92 13.66
C PRO A 251 -0.90 -6.43 14.04
N THR A 252 -0.69 -5.55 13.07
CA THR A 252 -0.69 -4.09 13.28
C THR A 252 -2.08 -3.59 13.65
N ALA A 253 -3.11 -4.05 12.95
CA ALA A 253 -4.50 -3.70 13.26
C ALA A 253 -4.90 -4.18 14.66
N ALA A 254 -4.56 -5.42 15.01
CA ALA A 254 -4.82 -5.98 16.35
C ALA A 254 -4.11 -5.16 17.43
N TYR A 255 -2.85 -4.78 17.21
CA TYR A 255 -2.10 -3.94 18.14
C TYR A 255 -2.74 -2.56 18.34
N ILE A 256 -3.16 -1.89 17.27
CA ILE A 256 -3.83 -0.58 17.35
C ILE A 256 -5.14 -0.70 18.14
N VAL A 257 -5.91 -1.76 17.93
CA VAL A 257 -7.16 -2.02 18.68
C VAL A 257 -6.87 -2.19 20.17
N LEU A 258 -5.84 -2.95 20.53
CA LEU A 258 -5.43 -3.12 21.93
C LEU A 258 -5.01 -1.80 22.57
N LEU A 259 -4.23 -0.97 21.86
CA LEU A 259 -3.86 0.35 22.33
C LEU A 259 -5.07 1.26 22.51
N ALA A 260 -6.03 1.23 21.57
CA ALA A 260 -7.24 2.04 21.66
C ALA A 260 -8.10 1.66 22.88
N ILE A 261 -8.27 0.35 23.13
CA ILE A 261 -8.98 -0.14 24.31
C ILE A 261 -8.24 0.25 25.59
N GLY A 262 -6.92 0.02 25.65
CA GLY A 262 -6.10 0.38 26.81
C GLY A 262 -6.14 1.88 27.12
N GLY A 263 -6.01 2.72 26.09
CA GLY A 263 -6.12 4.17 26.21
C GLY A 263 -7.50 4.62 26.69
N TRP A 264 -8.57 3.98 26.22
CA TRP A 264 -9.92 4.27 26.69
C TRP A 264 -10.12 3.92 28.18
N TYR A 265 -9.61 2.77 28.62
CA TYR A 265 -9.65 2.39 30.04
C TYR A 265 -8.84 3.35 30.91
N LEU A 266 -7.64 3.72 30.47
CA LEU A 266 -6.79 4.65 31.21
C LEU A 266 -7.43 6.03 31.31
N ALA A 267 -8.04 6.53 30.23
CA ALA A 267 -8.77 7.79 30.24
C ALA A 267 -9.95 7.78 31.23
N LYS A 268 -10.73 6.69 31.26
CA LYS A 268 -11.81 6.53 32.26
C LYS A 268 -11.28 6.47 33.69
N TYR A 269 -10.19 5.76 33.92
CA TYR A 269 -9.58 5.64 35.23
C TYR A 269 -9.13 7.01 35.76
N VAL A 270 -8.35 7.74 34.95
CA VAL A 270 -7.86 9.08 35.30
C VAL A 270 -9.02 10.07 35.50
N GLY A 271 -10.03 10.05 34.63
CA GLY A 271 -11.24 10.87 34.78
C GLY A 271 -11.95 10.61 36.11
N SER A 272 -12.17 9.34 36.44
CA SER A 272 -12.79 8.96 37.72
C SER A 272 -11.98 9.38 38.94
N TRP A 273 -10.64 9.38 38.82
CA TRP A 273 -9.75 9.81 39.89
C TRP A 273 -9.83 11.32 40.11
N PHE A 274 -9.83 12.12 39.05
CA PHE A 274 -10.03 13.58 39.14
C PHE A 274 -11.41 13.94 39.69
N ASP A 275 -12.47 13.25 39.27
CA ASP A 275 -13.82 13.44 39.82
C ASP A 275 -13.88 13.17 41.32
N ASN A 276 -13.15 12.15 41.79
CA ASN A 276 -13.08 11.82 43.21
C ASN A 276 -12.33 12.87 44.02
N LEU A 277 -11.24 13.43 43.48
CA LEU A 277 -10.53 14.54 44.12
C LEU A 277 -11.42 15.79 44.23
N ALA A 278 -12.10 16.16 43.14
CA ALA A 278 -13.02 17.30 43.13
C ALA A 278 -14.15 17.15 44.18
N LYS A 279 -14.69 15.93 44.33
CA LYS A 279 -15.70 15.63 45.35
C LYS A 279 -15.16 15.73 46.78
N GLN A 280 -13.91 15.33 47.02
CA GLN A 280 -13.28 15.44 48.34
C GLN A 280 -13.07 16.90 48.75
N ASP A 281 -12.65 17.75 47.83
CA ASP A 281 -12.46 19.18 48.11
C ASP A 281 -13.79 19.88 48.40
N ALA A 282 -14.83 19.62 47.58
CA ALA A 282 -16.17 20.16 47.82
C ALA A 282 -16.79 19.71 49.15
N ASN A 283 -16.51 18.48 49.60
CA ASN A 283 -17.03 17.97 50.87
C ASN A 283 -16.26 18.53 52.09
N LYS A 284 -14.97 18.87 51.93
CA LYS A 284 -14.18 19.53 52.98
C LYS A 284 -14.64 20.98 53.21
N GLU A 285 -14.99 21.71 52.16
CA GLU A 285 -15.55 23.07 52.30
C GLU A 285 -16.90 23.07 53.03
N LYS A 286 -17.80 22.15 52.69
CA LYS A 286 -19.11 22.02 53.37
C LYS A 286 -19.02 21.69 54.86
N LYS A 287 -17.94 21.06 55.30
CA LYS A 287 -17.72 20.66 56.71
C LYS A 287 -17.12 21.78 57.58
N LYS A 288 -16.71 22.90 56.98
CA LYS A 288 -16.15 24.08 57.67
C LYS A 288 -17.17 25.18 57.96
N ILE A 289 -18.41 25.03 57.47
CA ILE A 289 -19.56 25.91 57.70
C ILE A 289 -20.45 25.27 58.76
#